data_AF-A0A954A4P3-F1
#
_entry.id   AF-A0A954A4P3-F1
#
_cell.length_a   1.000
_cell.length_b   1.000
_cell.length_c   1.000
_cell.angle_alpha   90.00
_cell.angle_beta   90.00
_cell.angle_gamma   90.00
#
_symmetry.space_group_name_H-M   'P 1'
#
loop_
_entity.id
_entity.type
_entity.pdbx_description
1 polymer ?
#
loop_
_entity_poly.entity_id
_entity_poly.type
_entity_poly.pdbx_seq_one_letter_code
_entity_poly.pdbx_strand_id
1 'polypeptide(L)'
;QAARERAARPTIEVLARPSAELVGQVFAHAGRVCGRPELADGLSELGRALGAFVYALDAWTDLTEDRARGRFNAWAATAPLGVDAGDVADHLDRTLVRASAAHRGLPLGDPGRVIAALLDSLGAKVAAVRRASTREPAVDRRQAGELACLTEAVCGEACCQGCCEVTCCWSERSAMGRRRRASCGGRRAKEGEAPPEGNEQP
;
A
#
# COMPACT_ATOMS: atom_id res chain seq x y z
N GLN A 1 9.99 -34.93 0.61
CA GLN A 1 10.27 -33.66 1.31
C GLN A 1 10.79 -32.60 0.35
N ALA A 2 11.93 -32.79 -0.32
CA ALA A 2 12.49 -31.86 -1.32
C ALA A 2 11.56 -31.47 -2.49
N ALA A 3 10.65 -32.36 -2.93
CA ALA A 3 9.64 -32.04 -3.95
C ALA A 3 8.44 -31.22 -3.41
N ARG A 4 8.19 -31.27 -2.08
CA ARG A 4 7.19 -30.43 -1.39
C ARG A 4 7.76 -29.06 -1.02
N GLU A 5 9.07 -28.97 -0.82
CA GLU A 5 9.81 -27.72 -0.61
C GLU A 5 9.97 -26.90 -1.89
N ARG A 6 9.80 -27.52 -3.07
CA ARG A 6 9.57 -26.84 -4.36
C ARG A 6 8.09 -26.56 -4.62
N ALA A 7 7.25 -26.46 -3.58
CA ALA A 7 5.87 -26.07 -3.77
C ALA A 7 5.85 -24.73 -4.51
N ALA A 8 5.20 -24.71 -5.68
CA ALA A 8 4.85 -23.47 -6.34
C ALA A 8 4.19 -22.57 -5.29
N ARG A 9 4.65 -21.32 -5.22
CA ARG A 9 4.07 -20.33 -4.31
C ARG A 9 2.55 -20.35 -4.51
N PRO A 10 1.75 -20.38 -3.44
CA PRO A 10 0.30 -20.39 -3.59
C PRO A 10 -0.11 -19.12 -4.35
N THR A 11 -1.12 -19.24 -5.21
CA THR A 11 -1.73 -18.07 -5.85
C THR A 11 -2.86 -17.55 -4.96
N ILE A 12 -3.25 -16.29 -5.17
CA ILE A 12 -4.35 -15.68 -4.42
C ILE A 12 -5.66 -16.46 -4.64
N GLU A 13 -5.87 -17.02 -5.83
CA GLU A 13 -7.02 -17.86 -6.16
C GLU A 13 -7.06 -19.13 -5.31
N VAL A 14 -5.91 -19.77 -5.10
CA VAL A 14 -5.82 -20.98 -4.26
C VAL A 14 -6.14 -20.67 -2.81
N LEU A 15 -5.66 -19.52 -2.30
CA LEU A 15 -5.90 -19.08 -0.93
C LEU A 15 -7.35 -18.64 -0.71
N ALA A 16 -7.97 -17.99 -1.71
CA ALA A 16 -9.35 -17.52 -1.65
C ALA A 16 -10.38 -18.64 -1.79
N ARG A 17 -10.01 -19.78 -2.40
CA ARG A 17 -10.93 -20.87 -2.77
C ARG A 17 -11.83 -21.35 -1.62
N PRO A 18 -11.34 -21.68 -0.41
CA PRO A 18 -12.21 -22.17 0.67
C PRO A 18 -13.29 -21.15 1.05
N SER A 19 -12.92 -19.87 1.15
CA SER A 19 -13.85 -18.78 1.45
C SER A 19 -14.87 -18.59 0.31
N ALA A 20 -14.40 -18.61 -0.94
CA ALA A 20 -15.26 -18.51 -2.12
C ALA A 20 -16.28 -19.66 -2.19
N GLU A 21 -15.84 -20.90 -1.96
CA GLU A 21 -16.71 -22.08 -1.96
C GLU A 21 -17.78 -21.99 -0.88
N LEU A 22 -17.42 -21.58 0.34
CA LEU A 22 -18.36 -21.38 1.44
C LEU A 22 -19.43 -20.34 1.08
N VAL A 23 -19.02 -19.17 0.58
CA VAL A 23 -19.96 -18.10 0.18
C VAL A 23 -20.88 -18.58 -0.95
N GLY A 24 -20.34 -19.33 -1.92
CA GLY A 24 -21.12 -19.98 -2.96
C GLY A 24 -22.21 -20.90 -2.40
N GLN A 25 -21.86 -21.76 -1.44
CA GLN A 25 -22.83 -22.66 -0.80
C GLN A 25 -23.94 -21.89 -0.07
N VAL A 26 -23.60 -20.79 0.61
CA VAL A 26 -24.59 -19.92 1.27
C VAL A 26 -25.57 -19.33 0.26
N PHE A 27 -25.07 -18.80 -0.86
CA PHE A 27 -25.91 -18.23 -1.91
C PHE A 27 -26.79 -19.31 -2.58
N ALA A 28 -26.23 -20.50 -2.85
CA ALA A 28 -27.01 -21.62 -3.38
C ALA A 28 -28.13 -22.04 -2.43
N HIS A 29 -27.86 -22.04 -1.13
CA HIS A 29 -28.85 -22.34 -0.10
C HIS A 29 -29.96 -21.29 -0.05
N ALA A 30 -29.63 -20.00 -0.24
CA ALA A 30 -30.62 -18.93 -0.30
C ALA A 30 -31.65 -19.17 -1.43
N GLY A 31 -31.21 -19.64 -2.60
CA GLY A 31 -32.13 -20.02 -3.68
C GLY A 31 -33.16 -21.06 -3.24
N ARG A 32 -32.73 -22.09 -2.50
CA ARG A 32 -33.62 -23.15 -2.00
C ARG A 32 -34.59 -22.64 -0.93
N VAL A 33 -34.10 -21.86 0.04
CA VAL A 33 -34.93 -21.31 1.12
C VAL A 33 -35.98 -20.33 0.59
N CYS A 34 -35.65 -19.59 -0.46
CA CYS A 34 -36.58 -18.69 -1.14
C CYS A 34 -37.55 -19.40 -2.11
N GLY A 35 -37.57 -20.73 -2.15
CA GLY A 35 -38.46 -21.50 -3.05
C GLY A 35 -38.09 -21.42 -4.53
N ARG A 36 -36.83 -21.08 -4.83
CA ARG A 36 -36.27 -20.93 -6.19
C ARG A 36 -35.03 -21.83 -6.37
N PRO A 37 -35.14 -23.16 -6.16
CA PRO A 37 -33.99 -24.07 -6.22
C PRO A 37 -33.31 -24.12 -7.59
N GLU A 38 -34.02 -23.78 -8.67
CA GLU A 38 -33.47 -23.67 -10.02
C GLU A 38 -32.45 -22.54 -10.17
N LEU A 39 -32.42 -21.58 -9.22
CA LEU A 39 -31.42 -20.51 -9.18
C LEU A 39 -30.15 -20.91 -8.41
N ALA A 40 -30.14 -22.07 -7.76
CA ALA A 40 -29.08 -22.44 -6.82
C ALA A 40 -27.68 -22.43 -7.46
N ASP A 41 -27.54 -22.94 -8.69
CA ASP A 41 -26.24 -23.02 -9.37
C ASP A 41 -25.74 -21.62 -9.77
N GLY A 42 -26.60 -20.79 -10.36
CA GLY A 42 -26.23 -19.42 -10.72
C GLY A 42 -25.93 -18.55 -9.50
N LEU A 43 -26.68 -18.73 -8.40
CA LEU A 43 -26.41 -18.10 -7.12
C LEU A 43 -25.10 -18.61 -6.52
N SER A 44 -24.80 -19.90 -6.63
CA SER A 44 -23.52 -20.46 -6.20
C SER A 44 -22.34 -19.81 -6.92
N GLU A 45 -22.47 -19.60 -8.24
CA GLU A 45 -21.40 -18.99 -9.03
C GLU A 45 -21.20 -17.51 -8.68
N LEU A 46 -22.31 -16.76 -8.54
CA LEU A 46 -22.27 -15.39 -8.04
C LEU A 46 -21.60 -15.31 -6.67
N GLY A 47 -21.99 -16.18 -5.74
CA GLY A 47 -21.42 -16.24 -4.39
C GLY A 47 -19.92 -16.59 -4.39
N ARG A 48 -19.47 -17.54 -5.21
CA ARG A 48 -18.05 -17.88 -5.35
C ARG A 48 -17.23 -16.71 -5.86
N ALA A 49 -17.70 -16.05 -6.93
CA ALA A 49 -17.00 -14.91 -7.50
C ALA A 49 -16.91 -13.73 -6.51
N LEU A 50 -18.00 -13.44 -5.80
CA LEU A 50 -18.02 -12.42 -4.75
C LEU A 50 -17.14 -12.78 -3.56
N GLY A 51 -17.16 -14.04 -3.10
CA GLY A 51 -16.32 -14.49 -2.00
C GLY A 51 -14.84 -14.37 -2.33
N ALA A 52 -14.43 -14.72 -3.56
CA ALA A 52 -13.07 -14.52 -4.03
C ALA A 52 -12.69 -13.03 -4.09
N PHE A 53 -13.58 -12.18 -4.61
CA PHE A 53 -13.38 -10.73 -4.65
C PHE A 53 -13.18 -10.14 -3.26
N VAL A 54 -14.08 -10.45 -2.32
CA VAL A 54 -14.04 -9.93 -0.95
C VAL A 54 -12.76 -10.36 -0.25
N TYR A 55 -12.40 -11.64 -0.34
CA TYR A 55 -11.17 -12.17 0.26
C TYR A 55 -9.92 -11.42 -0.26
N ALA A 56 -9.83 -11.21 -1.57
CA ALA A 56 -8.70 -10.51 -2.18
C ALA A 56 -8.66 -9.01 -1.80
N LEU A 57 -9.83 -8.35 -1.72
CA LEU A 57 -9.92 -6.93 -1.36
C LEU A 57 -9.57 -6.69 0.10
N ASP A 58 -10.02 -7.58 0.99
CA ASP A 58 -9.72 -7.57 2.42
C ASP A 58 -8.21 -7.70 2.65
N ALA A 59 -7.59 -8.72 2.04
CA ALA A 59 -6.15 -8.91 2.09
C ALA A 59 -5.35 -7.69 1.55
N TRP A 60 -5.90 -6.96 0.58
CA TRP A 60 -5.25 -5.74 0.07
C TRP A 60 -5.37 -4.57 1.05
N THR A 61 -6.55 -4.41 1.64
CA THR A 61 -6.84 -3.31 2.58
C THR A 61 -6.02 -3.45 3.86
N ASP A 62 -5.83 -4.69 4.33
CA ASP A 62 -5.11 -5.01 5.55
C ASP A 62 -3.60 -5.23 5.33
N LEU A 63 -3.13 -5.17 4.08
CA LEU A 63 -1.76 -5.52 3.69
C LEU A 63 -0.68 -4.83 4.54
N THR A 64 -0.81 -3.52 4.75
CA THR A 64 0.17 -2.72 5.50
C THR A 64 0.15 -3.09 6.98
N GLU A 65 -1.04 -3.27 7.53
CA GLU A 65 -1.26 -3.55 8.95
C GLU A 65 -0.83 -4.97 9.32
N ASP A 66 -1.15 -5.96 8.48
CA ASP A 66 -0.70 -7.35 8.66
C ASP A 66 0.81 -7.47 8.57
N ARG A 67 1.44 -6.79 7.61
CA ARG A 67 2.90 -6.75 7.47
C ARG A 67 3.56 -6.16 8.72
N ALA A 68 3.05 -5.03 9.22
CA ALA A 68 3.60 -4.37 10.40
C ALA A 68 3.51 -5.26 11.66
N ARG A 69 2.48 -6.12 11.75
CA ARG A 69 2.29 -7.03 12.89
C ARG A 69 2.84 -8.44 12.67
N GLY A 70 3.48 -8.72 11.53
CA GLY A 70 3.96 -10.05 11.18
C GLY A 70 2.84 -11.09 11.06
N ARG A 71 1.62 -10.66 10.76
CA ARG A 71 0.46 -11.55 10.54
C ARG A 71 0.49 -12.10 9.13
N PHE A 72 -0.19 -13.24 8.94
CA PHE A 72 -0.38 -13.80 7.62
C PHE A 72 -1.24 -12.84 6.78
N ASN A 73 -0.77 -12.53 5.57
CA ASN A 73 -1.53 -11.80 4.57
C ASN A 73 -1.42 -12.51 3.22
N ALA A 74 -2.56 -12.71 2.55
CA ALA A 74 -2.62 -13.52 1.34
C ALA A 74 -1.75 -12.96 0.20
N TRP A 75 -1.79 -11.64 -0.02
CA TRP A 75 -0.98 -10.99 -1.06
C TRP A 75 0.51 -11.04 -0.74
N ALA A 76 0.89 -10.85 0.52
CA ALA A 76 2.28 -10.98 0.94
C ALA A 76 2.81 -12.41 0.76
N ALA A 77 1.98 -13.43 1.00
CA ALA A 77 2.34 -14.83 0.81
C ALA A 77 2.51 -15.20 -0.67
N THR A 78 1.73 -14.58 -1.57
CA THR A 78 1.80 -14.84 -3.02
C THR A 78 2.93 -14.05 -3.69
N ALA A 79 3.24 -12.86 -3.17
CA ALA A 79 4.23 -11.93 -3.73
C ALA A 79 5.18 -11.38 -2.63
N PRO A 80 6.13 -12.20 -2.15
CA PRO A 80 7.00 -11.84 -1.01
C PRO A 80 7.99 -10.72 -1.32
N LEU A 81 8.30 -10.46 -2.60
CA LEU A 81 9.18 -9.36 -3.03
C LEU A 81 8.47 -8.01 -3.09
N GLY A 82 7.16 -7.98 -2.88
CA GLY A 82 6.34 -6.79 -3.06
C GLY A 82 5.02 -7.16 -3.72
N VAL A 83 3.95 -6.46 -3.32
CA VAL A 83 2.62 -6.63 -3.90
C VAL A 83 2.39 -5.43 -4.80
N ASP A 84 2.20 -5.68 -6.10
CA ASP A 84 1.89 -4.64 -7.07
C ASP A 84 0.39 -4.32 -7.04
N ALA A 85 0.04 -3.04 -6.93
CA ALA A 85 -1.35 -2.61 -6.88
C ALA A 85 -2.09 -2.82 -8.22
N GLY A 86 -1.37 -2.87 -9.34
CA GLY A 86 -1.91 -3.21 -10.66
C GLY A 86 -2.32 -4.67 -10.74
N ASP A 87 -1.47 -5.59 -10.30
CA ASP A 87 -1.78 -7.03 -10.22
C ASP A 87 -3.01 -7.29 -9.33
N VAL A 88 -3.08 -6.60 -8.19
CA VAL A 88 -4.24 -6.64 -7.29
C VAL A 88 -5.49 -6.12 -8.00
N ALA A 89 -5.40 -4.96 -8.65
CA ALA A 89 -6.54 -4.39 -9.38
C ALA A 89 -7.02 -5.31 -10.51
N ASP A 90 -6.10 -5.96 -11.24
CA ASP A 90 -6.44 -6.91 -12.30
C ASP A 90 -7.11 -8.17 -11.76
N HIS A 91 -6.67 -8.68 -10.61
CA HIS A 91 -7.34 -9.82 -9.97
C HIS A 91 -8.74 -9.45 -9.46
N LEU A 92 -8.89 -8.29 -8.81
CA LEU A 92 -10.18 -7.79 -8.35
C LEU A 92 -11.13 -7.53 -9.52
N ASP A 93 -10.63 -6.99 -10.63
CA ASP A 93 -11.42 -6.78 -11.85
C ASP A 93 -11.92 -8.11 -12.43
N ARG A 94 -11.03 -9.11 -12.57
CA ARG A 94 -11.42 -10.44 -13.08
C ARG A 94 -12.50 -11.11 -12.23
N THR A 95 -12.39 -11.03 -10.90
CA THR A 95 -13.38 -11.62 -9.99
C THR A 95 -14.70 -10.85 -10.03
N LEU A 96 -14.68 -9.52 -10.14
CA LEU A 96 -15.87 -8.70 -10.28
C LEU A 96 -16.60 -8.89 -11.62
N VAL A 97 -15.84 -9.04 -12.72
CA VAL A 97 -16.40 -9.38 -14.04
C VAL A 97 -17.12 -10.72 -14.00
N ARG A 98 -16.53 -11.75 -13.34
CA ARG A 98 -17.20 -13.05 -13.13
C ARG A 98 -18.48 -12.90 -12.32
N ALA A 99 -18.46 -12.16 -11.22
CA ALA A 99 -19.65 -11.91 -10.41
C ALA A 99 -20.75 -11.20 -11.22
N SER A 100 -20.37 -10.21 -12.03
CA SER A 100 -21.30 -9.48 -12.91
C SER A 100 -21.90 -10.37 -14.00
N ALA A 101 -21.10 -11.26 -14.59
CA ALA A 101 -21.59 -12.22 -15.57
C ALA A 101 -22.56 -13.24 -14.94
N ALA A 102 -22.22 -13.79 -13.77
CA ALA A 102 -23.10 -14.70 -13.03
C ALA A 102 -24.42 -14.02 -12.65
N HIS A 103 -24.36 -12.77 -12.18
CA HIS A 103 -25.54 -11.99 -11.85
C HIS A 103 -26.46 -11.76 -13.05
N ARG A 104 -25.91 -11.36 -14.22
CA ARG A 104 -26.71 -11.14 -15.44
C ARG A 104 -27.43 -12.41 -15.93
N GLY A 105 -26.90 -13.58 -15.61
CA GLY A 105 -27.54 -14.87 -15.91
C GLY A 105 -28.72 -15.23 -15.01
N LEU A 106 -28.96 -14.48 -13.92
CA LEU A 106 -30.01 -14.78 -12.95
C LEU A 106 -31.28 -13.95 -13.23
N PRO A 107 -32.46 -14.58 -13.38
CA PRO A 107 -33.73 -13.88 -13.57
C PRO A 107 -34.28 -13.34 -12.23
N LEU A 108 -33.59 -12.35 -11.64
CA LEU A 108 -33.92 -11.80 -10.33
C LEU A 108 -34.96 -10.66 -10.35
N GLY A 109 -35.38 -10.20 -11.53
CA GLY A 109 -36.33 -9.09 -11.66
C GLY A 109 -35.80 -7.79 -11.03
N ASP A 110 -36.68 -7.02 -10.40
CA ASP A 110 -36.33 -5.73 -9.77
C ASP A 110 -35.24 -5.82 -8.68
N PRO A 111 -35.24 -6.83 -7.78
CA PRO A 111 -34.12 -7.07 -6.87
C PRO A 111 -32.75 -7.18 -7.56
N GLY A 112 -32.72 -7.65 -8.82
CA GLY A 112 -31.50 -7.72 -9.60
C GLY A 112 -30.83 -6.35 -9.81
N ARG A 113 -31.61 -5.28 -9.90
CA ARG A 113 -31.07 -3.91 -10.08
C ARG A 113 -30.24 -3.46 -8.88
N VAL A 114 -30.62 -3.87 -7.67
CA VAL A 114 -29.88 -3.55 -6.44
C VAL A 114 -28.51 -4.23 -6.46
N ILE A 115 -28.47 -5.51 -6.85
CA ILE A 115 -27.22 -6.26 -6.96
C ILE A 115 -26.30 -5.65 -8.04
N ALA A 116 -26.86 -5.29 -9.20
CA ALA A 116 -26.10 -4.60 -10.24
C ALA A 116 -25.46 -3.29 -9.73
N ALA A 117 -26.23 -2.44 -9.05
CA ALA A 117 -25.72 -1.20 -8.48
C ALA A 117 -24.62 -1.41 -7.42
N LEU A 118 -24.72 -2.49 -6.63
CA LEU A 118 -23.68 -2.87 -5.68
C LEU A 118 -22.40 -3.32 -6.40
N LEU A 119 -22.52 -4.13 -7.45
CA LEU A 119 -21.38 -4.55 -8.26
C LEU A 119 -20.68 -3.35 -8.94
N ASP A 120 -21.45 -2.38 -9.42
CA ASP A 120 -20.90 -1.14 -9.99
C ASP A 120 -20.14 -0.33 -8.92
N SER A 121 -20.67 -0.24 -7.70
CA SER A 121 -19.98 0.40 -6.57
C SER A 121 -18.66 -0.31 -6.23
N LEU A 122 -18.62 -1.64 -6.28
CA LEU A 122 -17.38 -2.40 -6.14
C LEU A 122 -16.40 -2.09 -7.29
N GLY A 123 -16.89 -1.92 -8.51
CA GLY A 123 -16.07 -1.49 -9.66
C GLY A 123 -15.39 -0.15 -9.43
N ALA A 124 -16.08 0.80 -8.80
CA ALA A 124 -15.47 2.07 -8.40
C ALA A 124 -14.32 1.89 -7.39
N LYS A 125 -14.42 0.90 -6.48
CA LYS A 125 -13.32 0.55 -5.56
C LYS A 125 -12.13 -0.06 -6.31
N VAL A 126 -12.37 -0.96 -7.27
CA VAL A 126 -11.30 -1.52 -8.12
C VAL A 126 -10.57 -0.42 -8.88
N ALA A 127 -11.33 0.54 -9.44
CA ALA A 127 -10.74 1.69 -10.12
C ALA A 127 -9.90 2.56 -9.18
N ALA A 128 -10.25 2.65 -7.89
CA ALA A 128 -9.43 3.35 -6.90
C ALA A 128 -8.10 2.62 -6.62
N VAL A 129 -8.13 1.29 -6.50
CA VAL A 129 -6.91 0.47 -6.37
C VAL A 129 -6.01 0.63 -7.60
N ARG A 130 -6.58 0.58 -8.81
CA ARG A 130 -5.84 0.79 -10.06
C ARG A 130 -5.22 2.19 -10.14
N ARG A 131 -5.91 3.24 -9.68
CA ARG A 131 -5.33 4.58 -9.62
C ARG A 131 -4.14 4.66 -8.66
N ALA A 132 -4.19 3.92 -7.55
CA ALA A 132 -3.08 3.84 -6.61
C ALA A 132 -1.83 3.18 -7.23
N SER A 133 -1.99 2.25 -8.19
CA SER A 133 -0.85 1.67 -8.92
C SER A 133 -0.21 2.63 -9.91
N THR A 134 -1.01 3.48 -10.57
CA THR A 134 -0.52 4.44 -11.57
C THR A 134 0.12 5.70 -10.97
N ARG A 135 -0.16 5.99 -9.69
CA ARG A 135 0.56 7.02 -8.98
C ARG A 135 1.93 6.45 -8.66
N GLU A 136 2.97 6.93 -9.34
CA GLU A 136 4.34 6.76 -8.84
C GLU A 136 4.31 7.04 -7.34
N PRO A 137 4.93 6.19 -6.50
CA PRO A 137 5.12 6.57 -5.11
C PRO A 137 5.82 7.92 -5.19
N ALA A 138 5.14 8.97 -4.72
CA ALA A 138 5.78 10.25 -4.56
C ALA A 138 6.95 9.93 -3.65
N VAL A 139 8.15 9.83 -4.23
CA VAL A 139 9.37 9.53 -3.48
C VAL A 139 9.34 10.52 -2.35
N ASP A 140 9.11 10.03 -1.14
CA ASP A 140 9.21 10.85 0.03
C ASP A 140 10.67 11.26 0.06
N ARG A 141 10.97 12.46 -0.44
CA ARG A 141 12.32 13.01 -0.49
C ARG A 141 12.94 13.07 0.91
N ARG A 142 12.17 12.80 1.98
CA ARG A 142 12.68 12.56 3.33
C ARG A 142 13.44 11.24 3.46
N GLN A 143 12.98 10.14 2.87
CA GLN A 143 13.72 8.86 2.88
C GLN A 143 14.92 8.85 1.93
N ALA A 144 14.90 9.66 0.87
CA ALA A 144 16.08 9.85 0.01
C ALA A 144 17.22 10.59 0.73
N GLY A 145 16.92 11.40 1.76
CA GLY A 145 17.94 12.03 2.60
C GLY A 145 18.57 11.07 3.61
N GLU A 146 17.89 9.98 3.95
CA GLU A 146 18.34 9.02 4.97
C GLU A 146 19.27 7.94 4.37
N LEU A 147 19.09 7.57 3.09
CA LEU A 147 20.04 6.71 2.38
C LEU A 147 21.28 7.47 1.85
N ALA A 148 21.21 8.78 1.65
CA ALA A 148 22.33 9.58 1.16
C ALA A 148 23.47 9.73 2.19
N CYS A 149 23.23 9.41 3.46
CA CYS A 149 24.27 9.40 4.49
C CYS A 149 24.91 8.02 4.71
N LEU A 150 24.37 6.95 4.13
CA LEU A 150 24.83 5.58 4.36
C LEU A 150 25.57 4.96 3.17
N THR A 151 25.58 5.62 2.01
CA THR A 151 26.43 5.24 0.88
C THR A 151 27.53 6.27 0.69
N GLU A 152 28.78 5.82 0.81
CA GLU A 152 30.01 6.59 0.72
C GLU A 152 30.07 7.56 -0.49
N ALA A 153 30.73 8.70 -0.26
CA ALA A 153 31.10 9.77 -1.22
C ALA A 153 29.92 10.66 -1.68
N VAL A 154 29.81 11.95 -1.35
CA VAL A 154 30.83 13.01 -1.33
C VAL A 154 30.36 14.10 -0.35
N CYS A 155 31.02 14.23 0.81
CA CYS A 155 30.98 15.49 1.54
C CYS A 155 31.95 16.45 0.84
N GLY A 156 31.42 17.34 -0.03
CA GLY A 156 32.19 18.46 -0.54
C GLY A 156 32.58 19.39 0.61
N GLU A 157 33.78 19.97 0.56
CA GLU A 157 34.53 20.67 1.61
C GLU A 157 33.83 21.85 2.34
N ALA A 158 32.55 22.11 2.09
CA ALA A 158 31.80 23.22 2.69
C ALA A 158 30.77 22.81 3.77
N CYS A 159 30.61 21.52 4.10
CA CYS A 159 29.62 21.09 5.10
C CYS A 159 30.18 20.89 6.53
N CYS A 160 31.50 20.92 6.71
CA CYS A 160 32.16 20.43 7.93
C CYS A 160 32.73 21.52 8.85
N GLN A 161 31.99 22.57 9.16
CA GLN A 161 32.46 23.57 10.15
C GLN A 161 31.46 24.01 11.22
N GLY A 162 30.40 23.25 11.49
CA GLY A 162 29.55 23.59 12.64
C GLY A 162 28.47 22.63 13.12
N CYS A 163 28.33 21.41 12.58
CA CYS A 163 27.20 20.52 12.91
C CYS A 163 27.60 19.15 13.48
N CYS A 164 28.67 19.08 14.29
CA CYS A 164 29.06 17.84 14.96
C CYS A 164 28.94 17.95 16.49
N GLU A 165 27.72 18.11 16.98
CA GLU A 165 27.31 17.61 18.31
C GLU A 165 25.91 16.99 18.21
N VAL A 166 25.85 15.78 17.62
CA VAL A 166 25.08 14.56 17.95
C VAL A 166 23.61 14.62 18.45
N THR A 167 22.91 15.77 18.48
CA THR A 167 21.57 15.81 19.13
C THR A 167 20.50 16.66 18.45
N CYS A 168 20.68 17.13 17.22
CA CYS A 168 19.84 18.23 16.72
C CYS A 168 18.67 17.88 15.77
N CYS A 169 18.34 16.61 15.49
CA CYS A 169 17.21 16.31 14.58
C CYS A 169 16.14 15.34 15.10
N TRP A 170 16.15 14.99 16.38
CA TRP A 170 15.18 14.04 16.94
C TRP A 170 14.53 14.47 18.26
N SER A 171 14.14 15.75 18.37
CA SER A 171 13.17 16.14 19.41
C SER A 171 12.21 17.21 18.91
N GLU A 172 10.92 16.93 19.11
CA GLU A 172 9.78 17.86 19.07
C GLU A 172 9.23 18.27 17.69
N ARG A 173 8.25 17.50 17.21
CA ARG A 173 7.12 18.08 16.47
C ARG A 173 5.83 17.29 16.63
N SER A 174 5.38 17.16 17.87
CA SER A 174 3.97 17.38 18.17
C SER A 174 3.74 18.90 18.28
N ALA A 175 2.62 19.37 17.77
CA ALA A 175 2.11 20.74 17.85
C ALA A 175 2.51 21.76 16.75
N MET A 176 1.45 22.18 16.05
CA MET A 176 1.17 23.51 15.50
C MET A 176 2.01 24.05 14.34
N GLY A 177 1.30 24.27 13.23
CA GLY A 177 1.75 25.05 12.11
C GLY A 177 2.12 26.49 12.51
N ARG A 178 3.20 26.98 11.92
CA ARG A 178 3.31 28.30 11.30
C ARG A 178 4.66 28.40 10.60
N ARG A 179 4.64 28.93 9.38
CA ARG A 179 5.83 29.24 8.58
C ARG A 179 6.65 30.31 9.32
N ARG A 180 7.92 30.04 9.60
CA ARG A 180 8.95 31.08 9.74
C ARG A 180 10.23 30.57 9.08
N ARG A 181 10.72 31.31 8.08
CA ARG A 181 12.11 31.19 7.61
C ARG A 181 13.00 31.69 8.74
N ALA A 182 13.89 30.84 9.24
CA ALA A 182 15.01 31.32 10.04
C ALA A 182 16.05 31.91 9.06
N SER A 183 16.23 33.23 9.10
CA SER A 183 17.39 33.88 8.50
C SER A 183 18.61 33.58 9.38
N CYS A 184 19.63 32.96 8.80
CA CYS A 184 20.91 32.80 9.47
C CYS A 184 21.59 34.19 9.52
N GLY A 185 21.74 34.74 10.72
CA GLY A 185 22.44 35.98 10.97
C GLY A 185 23.84 35.73 11.51
N GLY A 186 24.81 36.46 10.99
CA GLY A 186 26.17 36.60 11.53
C GLY A 186 27.22 36.63 10.42
N ARG A 187 28.33 37.36 10.52
CA ARG A 187 28.81 38.39 11.44
C ARG A 187 29.98 39.06 10.68
N ARG A 188 30.17 40.37 10.84
CA ARG A 188 31.28 41.13 10.21
C ARG A 188 32.63 40.62 10.73
N ALA A 189 33.59 40.45 9.81
CA ALA A 189 35.00 40.27 10.11
C ALA A 189 35.56 41.53 10.80
N LYS A 190 36.36 41.32 11.86
CA LYS A 190 37.32 42.31 12.35
C LYS A 190 38.70 41.84 11.86
N GLU A 191 39.29 42.62 10.96
CA GLU A 191 40.68 42.49 10.54
C GLU A 191 41.60 42.95 11.69
N GLY A 192 42.71 42.23 11.86
CA GLY A 192 43.69 42.45 12.93
C GLY A 192 44.63 43.62 12.63
N GLU A 193 44.90 44.41 13.67
CA GLU A 193 45.98 45.39 13.72
C GLU A 193 47.36 44.71 13.91
N ALA A 194 48.35 45.23 13.18
CA ALA A 194 49.76 44.85 13.20
C ALA A 194 50.49 45.39 14.46
N PRO A 195 51.65 44.83 14.86
CA PRO A 195 52.43 45.30 16.01
C PRO A 195 53.42 46.42 15.61
N PRO A 196 53.80 47.33 16.52
CA PRO A 196 54.88 48.29 16.28
C PRO A 196 56.26 47.72 16.64
N GLU A 197 57.23 48.01 15.76
CA GLU A 197 58.65 47.71 15.88
C GLU A 197 59.30 48.53 17.01
N GLY A 198 60.08 47.85 17.86
CA GLY A 198 60.92 48.45 18.90
C GLY A 198 62.24 48.96 18.34
N ASN A 199 62.58 50.20 18.70
CA ASN A 199 63.79 50.91 18.32
C ASN A 199 64.80 50.82 19.49
N GLU A 200 65.92 50.12 19.30
CA GLU A 200 67.09 50.16 20.17
C GLU A 200 68.33 50.43 19.34
N GLN A 201 68.95 51.60 19.54
CA GLN A 201 70.36 51.86 19.30
C GLN A 201 70.90 52.82 20.37
N PRO A 202 72.22 52.75 20.65
CA PRO A 202 72.81 52.95 21.99
C PRO A 202 73.00 54.41 22.45
#